data_AF-A0AAD1Q7B3-F1
#
_entry.id   AF-A0AAD1Q7B3-F1
#
_cell.length_a   1.000
_cell.length_b   1.000
_cell.length_c   1.000
_cell.angle_alpha   90.00
_cell.angle_beta   90.00
_cell.angle_gamma   90.00
#
_symmetry.space_group_name_H-M   'P 1'
#
loop_
_entity.id
_entity.type
_entity.pdbx_description
1 polymer ?
#
loop_
_entity_poly.entity_id
_entity_poly.type
_entity_poly.pdbx_seq_one_letter_code
_entity_poly.pdbx_strand_id
1 'polypeptide(L)'
;MDEKYYKILDLKPGVSLEEVRQAYRHLALIWHPDRYPQDSPFQIEAEAKFKEISHAYETLKTHLSYPTSPAPPTFTTPQLPQFPLPHLPPLLQLSP
;
A
#
# COMPACT_ATOMS: atom_id res chain seq x y z
N MET A 1 13.68 1.45 15.25
CA MET A 1 12.31 1.10 14.79
C MET A 1 12.26 0.85 13.28
N ASP A 2 13.41 0.89 12.61
CA ASP A 2 13.53 1.07 11.16
C ASP A 2 13.79 -0.26 10.46
N GLU A 3 14.35 -1.22 11.20
CA GLU A 3 14.68 -2.58 10.78
C GLU A 3 13.48 -3.34 10.23
N LYS A 4 12.29 -3.13 10.81
CA LYS A 4 11.04 -3.73 10.31
C LYS A 4 10.69 -3.20 8.91
N TYR A 5 10.84 -1.89 8.67
CA TYR A 5 10.53 -1.28 7.38
C TYR A 5 11.52 -1.70 6.29
N TYR A 6 12.81 -1.78 6.62
CA TYR A 6 13.81 -2.35 5.71
C TYR A 6 13.47 -3.79 5.32
N LYS A 7 13.03 -4.61 6.30
CA LYS A 7 12.66 -6.01 6.05
C LYS A 7 11.39 -6.17 5.20
N ILE A 8 10.44 -5.23 5.29
CA ILE A 8 9.24 -5.20 4.44
C ILE A 8 9.60 -4.87 2.98
N LEU A 9 10.56 -3.98 2.77
CA LEU A 9 11.07 -3.65 1.43
C LEU A 9 12.11 -4.65 0.91
N ASP A 10 12.42 -5.71 1.67
CA ASP A 10 13.52 -6.65 1.38
C ASP A 10 14.88 -5.94 1.20
N LEU A 11 15.13 -4.95 2.05
CA LEU A 11 16.33 -4.13 2.06
C LEU A 11 17.17 -4.40 3.31
N LYS A 12 18.48 -4.12 3.19
CA LYS A 12 19.36 -4.10 4.35
C LYS A 12 19.16 -2.85 5.21
N PRO A 13 19.32 -2.93 6.53
CA PRO A 13 19.35 -1.74 7.38
C PRO A 13 20.54 -0.86 6.99
N GLY A 14 20.30 0.44 6.77
CA GLY A 14 21.33 1.41 6.37
C GLY A 14 21.46 1.66 4.86
N VAL A 15 20.51 1.16 4.05
CA VAL A 15 20.46 1.49 2.62
C VAL A 15 20.03 2.96 2.38
N SER A 16 20.45 3.51 1.24
CA SER A 16 20.08 4.86 0.82
C SER A 16 18.69 4.92 0.18
N LEU A 17 18.15 6.14 0.06
CA LEU A 17 16.85 6.41 -0.55
C LEU A 17 16.72 5.80 -1.97
N GLU A 18 17.84 5.68 -2.69
CA GLU A 18 17.91 5.13 -4.03
C GLU A 18 17.53 3.64 -4.09
N GLU A 19 18.08 2.83 -3.17
CA GLU A 19 17.72 1.42 -2.95
C GLU A 19 16.26 1.30 -2.52
N VAL A 20 15.81 2.17 -1.63
CA VAL A 20 14.42 2.23 -1.14
C VAL A 20 13.43 2.44 -2.29
N ARG A 21 13.73 3.33 -3.25
CA ARG A 21 12.92 3.49 -4.48
C ARG A 21 13.00 2.28 -5.40
N GLN A 22 14.17 1.66 -5.54
CA GLN A 22 14.36 0.52 -6.43
C GLN A 22 13.57 -0.70 -5.94
N ALA A 23 13.65 -1.00 -4.64
CA ALA A 23 12.87 -2.06 -4.02
C ALA A 23 11.36 -1.79 -4.12
N TYR A 24 10.90 -0.56 -3.86
CA TYR A 24 9.50 -0.18 -4.01
C TYR A 24 8.96 -0.51 -5.41
N ARG A 25 9.70 -0.13 -6.47
CA ARG A 25 9.31 -0.44 -7.86
C ARG A 25 9.26 -1.94 -8.11
N HIS A 26 10.23 -2.70 -7.61
CA HIS A 26 10.28 -4.14 -7.81
C HIS A 26 9.11 -4.84 -7.11
N LEU A 27 8.85 -4.48 -5.85
CA LEU A 27 7.75 -5.05 -5.07
C LEU A 27 6.37 -4.65 -5.60
N ALA A 28 6.20 -3.42 -6.09
CA ALA A 28 4.96 -2.99 -6.73
C ALA A 28 4.61 -3.83 -7.97
N LEU A 29 5.62 -4.27 -8.75
CA LEU A 29 5.43 -5.16 -9.90
C LEU A 29 5.15 -6.62 -9.50
N ILE A 30 5.60 -7.03 -8.32
CA ILE A 30 5.37 -8.38 -7.78
C ILE A 30 3.95 -8.44 -7.21
N TRP A 31 3.61 -7.52 -6.31
CA TRP A 31 2.33 -7.45 -5.60
C TRP A 31 1.24 -6.70 -6.39
N HIS A 32 1.37 -6.58 -7.72
CA HIS A 32 0.36 -5.90 -8.52
C HIS A 32 -0.89 -6.79 -8.68
N PRO A 33 -2.10 -6.32 -8.31
CA PRO A 33 -3.32 -7.14 -8.35
C PRO A 33 -3.68 -7.62 -9.75
N ASP A 34 -3.21 -6.95 -10.81
CA ASP A 34 -3.39 -7.37 -12.21
C ASP A 34 -2.70 -8.70 -12.55
N ARG A 35 -1.65 -9.07 -11.81
CA ARG A 35 -0.96 -10.35 -12.02
C ARG A 35 -1.65 -11.52 -11.35
N TYR A 36 -2.64 -11.26 -10.51
CA TYR A 36 -3.35 -12.26 -9.73
C TYR A 36 -4.80 -12.35 -10.19
N PRO A 37 -5.35 -13.57 -10.38
CA PRO A 37 -6.75 -13.72 -10.72
C PRO A 37 -7.63 -13.14 -9.63
N GLN A 38 -8.66 -12.38 -10.04
CA GLN A 38 -9.77 -11.98 -9.16
C GLN A 38 -10.36 -13.27 -8.56
N ASP A 39 -10.55 -13.34 -7.24
CA ASP A 39 -10.85 -14.53 -6.41
C ASP A 39 -9.67 -15.28 -5.75
N SER A 40 -8.42 -14.86 -5.94
CA SER A 40 -7.31 -15.46 -5.18
C SER A 40 -7.09 -14.82 -3.80
N PRO A 41 -6.84 -15.61 -2.73
CA PRO A 41 -6.41 -15.07 -1.43
C PRO A 41 -5.11 -14.25 -1.54
N PHE A 42 -4.32 -14.53 -2.58
CA PHE A 42 -3.13 -13.77 -2.94
C PHE A 42 -3.41 -12.29 -3.25
N GLN A 43 -4.62 -11.91 -3.67
CA GLN A 43 -4.97 -10.50 -3.89
C GLN A 43 -5.06 -9.73 -2.56
N ILE A 44 -5.65 -10.35 -1.53
CA ILE A 44 -5.75 -9.80 -0.18
C ILE A 44 -4.34 -9.68 0.43
N GLU A 45 -3.51 -10.71 0.26
CA GLU A 45 -2.10 -10.68 0.69
C GLU A 45 -1.30 -9.61 -0.07
N ALA A 46 -1.52 -9.46 -1.38
CA ALA A 46 -0.85 -8.46 -2.19
C ALA A 46 -1.22 -7.03 -1.77
N GLU A 47 -2.49 -6.75 -1.50
CA GLU A 47 -2.93 -5.45 -1.01
C GLU A 47 -2.34 -5.14 0.37
N ALA A 48 -2.37 -6.11 1.29
CA ALA A 48 -1.79 -5.96 2.63
C ALA A 48 -0.29 -5.66 2.54
N LYS A 49 0.45 -6.42 1.72
CA LYS A 49 1.89 -6.22 1.48
C LYS A 49 2.18 -4.88 0.84
N PHE A 50 1.43 -4.50 -0.20
CA PHE A 50 1.60 -3.24 -0.90
C PHE A 50 1.42 -2.03 0.04
N LYS A 51 0.44 -2.12 0.95
CA LYS A 51 0.20 -1.09 1.97
C LYS A 51 1.36 -0.98 2.96
N GLU A 52 1.88 -2.11 3.44
CA GLU A 52 3.08 -2.13 4.29
C GLU A 52 4.30 -1.54 3.57
N ILE A 53 4.54 -1.92 2.31
CA ILE A 53 5.66 -1.43 1.49
C ILE A 53 5.58 0.08 1.28
N SER A 54 4.39 0.62 0.98
CA SER A 54 4.21 2.07 0.81
C SER A 54 4.47 2.83 2.11
N HIS A 55 3.91 2.36 3.22
CA HIS A 55 4.11 2.98 4.54
C HIS A 55 5.58 2.95 4.98
N ALA A 56 6.25 1.82 4.75
CA ALA A 56 7.67 1.65 5.02
C ALA A 56 8.54 2.57 4.14
N TYR A 57 8.23 2.69 2.84
CA TYR A 57 8.90 3.61 1.92
C TYR A 57 8.80 5.06 2.38
N GLU A 58 7.60 5.53 2.76
CA GLU A 58 7.40 6.90 3.26
C GLU A 58 8.14 7.16 4.56
N THR A 59 8.11 6.20 5.49
CA THR A 59 8.81 6.30 6.78
C THR A 59 10.33 6.38 6.59
N LEU A 60 10.89 5.52 5.73
CA LEU A 60 12.31 5.55 5.41
C LEU A 60 12.69 6.83 4.66
N LYS A 61 11.85 7.27 3.72
CA LYS A 61 12.05 8.52 2.98
C LYS A 61 12.07 9.73 3.91
N THR A 62 11.15 9.82 4.87
CA THR A 62 11.14 10.94 5.83
C THR A 62 12.37 10.89 6.75
N HIS A 63 12.73 9.71 7.26
CA HIS A 63 13.88 9.52 8.14
C HIS A 63 15.22 9.81 7.44
N LEU A 64 15.36 9.44 6.17
CA LEU A 64 16.57 9.70 5.37
C LEU A 64 16.65 11.13 4.85
N SER A 65 15.52 11.84 4.72
CA SER A 65 15.49 13.11 3.99
C SER A 65 15.61 14.35 4.90
N TYR A 66 15.21 14.34 6.19
CA TYR A 66 15.29 15.55 7.02
C TYR A 66 15.45 15.28 8.53
N PRO A 67 16.38 15.95 9.23
CA PRO A 67 16.13 16.36 10.61
C PRO A 67 15.17 17.58 10.58
N THR A 68 13.93 17.40 11.04
CA THR A 68 12.93 18.47 11.26
C THR A 68 12.31 19.10 10.00
N SER A 69 11.14 18.62 9.58
CA SER A 69 10.10 19.49 9.02
C SER A 69 8.70 18.83 9.07
N PRO A 70 7.73 19.41 9.80
CA PRO A 70 6.36 18.88 9.85
C PRO A 70 5.56 19.37 8.64
N ALA A 71 5.34 18.50 7.65
CA ALA A 71 4.29 18.69 6.65
C ALA A 71 3.41 17.42 6.59
N PRO A 72 2.08 17.54 6.78
CA PRO A 72 1.13 16.42 6.75
C PRO A 72 0.90 15.89 5.31
N PRO A 73 0.34 14.67 5.16
CA PRO A 73 0.64 13.77 4.06
C PRO A 73 -0.07 14.16 2.77
N THR A 74 0.69 14.21 1.67
CA THR A 74 0.10 14.17 0.33
C THR A 74 -0.51 12.80 0.10
N PHE A 75 -1.84 12.76 0.17
CA PHE A 75 -2.73 11.83 -0.51
C PHE A 75 -2.07 11.14 -1.72
N THR A 76 -1.76 9.86 -1.59
CA THR A 76 -1.74 8.91 -2.70
C THR A 76 -2.16 7.57 -2.11
N THR A 77 -3.44 7.50 -1.77
CA THR A 77 -4.15 6.23 -1.66
C THR A 77 -4.38 5.78 -3.11
N PRO A 78 -3.68 4.76 -3.64
CA PRO A 78 -4.24 4.05 -4.78
C PRO A 78 -5.58 3.52 -4.30
N GLN A 79 -6.65 3.94 -4.99
CA GLN A 79 -8.01 3.56 -4.71
C GLN A 79 -8.07 2.05 -4.45
N LEU A 80 -8.40 1.67 -3.20
CA LEU A 80 -8.88 0.34 -2.86
C LEU A 80 -9.92 -0.02 -3.92
N PRO A 81 -9.80 -1.16 -4.64
CA PRO A 81 -10.81 -1.54 -5.60
C PRO A 81 -12.16 -1.52 -4.87
N GLN A 82 -13.06 -0.66 -5.33
CA GLN A 82 -14.45 -0.63 -4.88
C GLN A 82 -15.04 -2.00 -5.14
N PHE A 83 -14.95 -2.91 -4.16
CA PHE A 83 -15.76 -4.11 -4.13
C PHE A 83 -17.21 -3.63 -4.25
N PRO A 84 -18.01 -4.11 -5.21
CA PRO A 84 -19.40 -3.70 -5.31
C PRO A 84 -20.08 -4.10 -4.01
N LEU A 85 -20.50 -3.12 -3.20
CA LEU A 85 -21.33 -3.38 -2.04
C LEU A 85 -22.56 -4.18 -2.54
N PRO A 86 -22.95 -5.28 -1.89
CA PRO A 86 -24.16 -5.99 -2.25
C PRO A 86 -25.34 -5.01 -2.09
N HIS A 87 -26.02 -4.75 -3.20
CA HIS A 87 -27.19 -3.90 -3.27
C HIS A 87 -28.28 -4.46 -2.35
N LEU A 88 -28.55 -3.79 -1.23
CA LEU A 88 -29.70 -4.09 -0.39
C LEU A 88 -30.97 -3.84 -1.22
N PRO A 89 -31.95 -4.77 -1.29
CA PRO A 89 -33.14 -4.58 -2.10
C PRO A 89 -33.95 -3.38 -1.55
N PRO A 90 -34.53 -2.54 -2.43
CA PRO A 90 -35.30 -1.39 -1.99
C PRO A 90 -36.57 -1.85 -1.28
N LEU A 91 -36.75 -1.37 -0.04
CA LEU A 91 -37.98 -1.55 0.73
C LEU A 91 -39.17 -1.03 -0.08
N LEU A 92 -40.09 -1.95 -0.35
CA LEU A 92 -41.35 -1.75 -1.03
C LEU A 92 -42.18 -0.68 -0.31
N GLN A 93 -42.06 0.58 -0.72
CA GLN A 93 -43.06 1.60 -0.43
C GLN A 93 -44.14 1.54 -1.50
N LEU A 94 -44.95 0.51 -1.36
CA LEU A 94 -46.30 0.47 -1.90
C LEU A 94 -47.12 1.45 -1.05
N SER A 95 -47.51 2.58 -1.61
CA SER A 95 -48.57 3.40 -1.04
C SER A 95 -49.39 4.02 -2.17
N PRO A 96 -50.74 4.02 -2.04
CA PRO A 96 -51.71 4.22 -3.11
C PRO A 96 -51.84 5.65 -3.63
#